data_AF-A0AAD6Y5L0-F1
#
_entry.id   AF-A0AAD6Y5L0-F1
#
_cell.length_a   1.000
_cell.length_b   1.000
_cell.length_c   1.000
_cell.angle_alpha   90.00
_cell.angle_beta   90.00
_cell.angle_gamma   90.00
#
_symmetry.space_group_name_H-M   'P 1'
#
loop_
_entity.id
_entity.type
_entity.pdbx_description
1 polymer ?
#
loop_
_entity_poly.entity_id
_entity_poly.type
_entity_poly.pdbx_seq_one_letter_code
_entity_poly.pdbx_strand_id
1 'polypeptide(L)'
;MDLDIACPDNAPAWICQGVAELSAKDLGREYRALVNAYITLEKMHGFMKDPSSSGMKKPAKLATESRPAEVALWIKRYRTGTVDIKNVGAFENKWWTWWALNQPMWRGRRADGRPEKVDAHGKSWGNLAVYGQNGLLSVVATLYWWGCAEQTRGTGDISAGWLDAVRDVAWVMAELLAAESSTTGT
;
A
#
# COMPACT_ATOMS: atom_id res chain seq x y z
N MET A 1 -10.41 8.22 18.34
CA MET A 1 -10.87 9.23 17.37
C MET A 1 -10.91 8.51 16.04
N ASP A 2 -12.09 8.14 15.56
CA ASP A 2 -12.24 7.53 14.24
C ASP A 2 -11.92 8.61 13.20
N LEU A 3 -10.70 8.55 12.66
CA LEU A 3 -10.30 9.45 11.58
C LEU A 3 -10.94 8.93 10.31
N ASP A 4 -12.08 9.51 9.94
CA ASP A 4 -12.67 9.30 8.63
C ASP A 4 -11.66 9.63 7.54
N ILE A 5 -11.61 8.79 6.50
CA ILE A 5 -10.73 9.03 5.35
C ILE A 5 -11.28 10.23 4.60
N ALA A 6 -10.53 11.33 4.59
CA ALA A 6 -10.88 12.55 3.88
C ALA A 6 -9.74 12.95 2.94
N CYS A 7 -10.05 13.65 1.86
CA CYS A 7 -9.01 14.27 1.05
C CYS A 7 -8.28 15.34 1.88
N PRO A 8 -6.94 15.34 1.95
CA PRO A 8 -6.21 16.36 2.68
C PRO A 8 -6.35 17.75 2.06
N ASP A 9 -6.27 18.78 2.90
CA ASP A 9 -6.14 20.16 2.45
C ASP A 9 -4.92 20.33 1.53
N ASN A 10 -5.10 21.08 0.45
CA ASN A 10 -4.09 21.33 -0.59
C ASN A 10 -3.60 20.08 -1.35
N ALA A 11 -4.28 18.93 -1.21
CA ALA A 11 -3.94 17.76 -1.99
C ALA A 11 -4.27 17.97 -3.48
N PRO A 12 -3.42 17.49 -4.40
CA PRO A 12 -3.72 17.54 -5.83
C PRO A 12 -4.90 16.62 -6.16
N ALA A 13 -5.61 16.92 -7.26
CA ALA A 13 -6.80 16.18 -7.67
C ALA A 13 -6.61 14.65 -7.74
N TRP A 14 -5.41 14.19 -8.11
CA TRP A 14 -5.11 12.76 -8.19
C TRP A 14 -5.08 12.07 -6.82
N ILE A 15 -4.69 12.77 -5.75
CA ILE A 15 -4.78 12.26 -4.38
C ILE A 15 -6.23 12.21 -3.95
N CYS A 16 -7.01 13.28 -4.15
CA CYS A 16 -8.43 13.27 -3.78
C CYS A 16 -9.20 12.17 -4.49
N GLN A 17 -8.96 11.99 -5.80
CA GLN A 17 -9.58 10.92 -6.56
C GLN A 17 -9.15 9.55 -6.05
N GLY A 18 -7.85 9.33 -5.85
CA GLY A 18 -7.34 8.06 -5.33
C GLY A 18 -7.90 7.73 -3.94
N VAL A 19 -7.94 8.71 -3.03
CA VAL A 19 -8.50 8.55 -1.68
C VAL A 19 -9.99 8.21 -1.75
N ALA A 20 -10.77 8.94 -2.55
CA ALA A 20 -12.20 8.66 -2.72
C ALA A 20 -12.45 7.26 -3.29
N GLU A 21 -11.63 6.80 -4.24
CA GLU A 21 -11.72 5.45 -4.80
C GLU A 21 -11.37 4.38 -3.75
N LEU A 22 -10.32 4.60 -2.94
CA LEU A 22 -9.85 3.69 -1.91
C LEU A 22 -10.75 3.63 -0.67
N SER A 23 -11.61 4.63 -0.46
CA SER A 23 -12.51 4.72 0.69
C SER A 23 -13.99 4.57 0.32
N ALA A 24 -14.32 4.18 -0.91
CA ALA A 24 -15.71 4.09 -1.36
C ALA A 24 -16.53 2.98 -0.68
N LYS A 25 -15.86 2.02 -0.01
CA LYS A 25 -16.47 1.05 0.90
C LYS A 25 -15.75 1.04 2.24
N ASP A 26 -16.50 0.87 3.33
CA ASP A 26 -15.89 0.66 4.64
C ASP A 26 -15.40 -0.79 4.77
N LEU A 27 -14.08 -0.95 4.81
CA LEU A 27 -13.40 -2.24 5.01
C LEU A 27 -12.92 -2.42 6.46
N GLY A 28 -13.36 -1.55 7.38
CA GLY A 28 -13.05 -1.63 8.79
C GLY A 28 -11.85 -0.78 9.23
N ARG A 29 -11.67 -0.69 10.55
CA ARG A 29 -10.74 0.25 11.20
C ARG A 29 -9.28 0.06 10.77
N GLU A 30 -8.81 -1.17 10.59
CA GLU A 30 -7.41 -1.44 10.24
C GLU A 30 -7.08 -0.93 8.83
N TYR A 31 -7.99 -1.14 7.88
CA TYR A 31 -7.83 -0.64 6.53
C TYR A 31 -7.93 0.89 6.50
N ARG A 32 -8.82 1.47 7.30
CA ARG A 32 -8.91 2.93 7.45
C ARG A 32 -7.60 3.54 7.95
N ALA A 33 -7.01 2.94 8.98
CA ALA A 33 -5.73 3.35 9.51
C ALA A 33 -4.61 3.25 8.46
N LEU A 34 -4.61 2.19 7.65
CA LEU A 34 -3.67 2.03 6.52
C LEU A 34 -3.81 3.16 5.49
N VAL A 35 -5.03 3.50 5.07
CA VAL A 35 -5.24 4.59 4.10
C VAL A 35 -4.79 5.93 4.67
N ASN A 36 -5.07 6.21 5.94
CA ASN A 36 -4.61 7.44 6.60
C ASN A 36 -3.06 7.50 6.71
N ALA A 37 -2.40 6.38 7.00
CA ALA A 37 -0.94 6.30 6.99
C ALA A 37 -0.36 6.57 5.59
N TYR A 38 -0.98 6.02 4.54
CA TYR A 38 -0.61 6.28 3.15
C TYR A 38 -0.72 7.77 2.80
N ILE A 39 -1.85 8.39 3.13
CA ILE A 39 -2.10 9.81 2.88
C ILE A 39 -1.06 10.67 3.61
N THR A 40 -0.74 10.34 4.87
CA THR A 40 0.25 11.05 5.67
C THR A 40 1.63 10.97 5.03
N LEU A 41 2.03 9.79 4.58
CA LEU A 41 3.31 9.57 3.90
C LEU A 41 3.41 10.40 2.62
N GLU A 42 2.37 10.36 1.76
CA GLU A 42 2.34 11.17 0.53
C GLU A 42 2.37 12.68 0.82
N LYS A 43 1.70 13.13 1.89
CA LYS A 43 1.71 14.54 2.32
C LYS A 43 3.11 14.99 2.73
N MET A 44 3.86 14.18 3.46
CA MET A 44 5.24 14.52 3.85
C MET A 44 6.16 14.68 2.63
N HIS A 45 5.90 13.94 1.56
CA HIS A 45 6.61 14.08 0.29
C HIS A 45 5.95 15.11 -0.66
N GLY A 46 5.08 15.99 -0.16
CA GLY A 46 4.47 17.08 -0.93
C GLY A 46 3.56 16.61 -2.07
N PHE A 47 2.99 15.41 -1.97
CA PHE A 47 2.18 14.79 -3.00
C PHE A 47 2.87 14.73 -4.38
N MET A 48 4.18 14.51 -4.40
CA MET A 48 4.96 14.42 -5.64
C MET A 48 4.48 13.26 -6.51
N LYS A 49 3.88 13.59 -7.65
CA LYS A 49 3.35 12.61 -8.61
C LYS A 49 4.46 11.73 -9.20
N ASP A 50 5.61 12.33 -9.48
CA ASP A 50 6.82 11.67 -9.95
C ASP A 50 8.05 12.36 -9.34
N PRO A 51 8.76 11.71 -8.40
CA PRO A 51 9.96 12.29 -7.78
C PRO A 51 11.06 12.60 -8.81
N SER A 52 11.06 11.92 -9.96
CA SER A 52 12.05 12.18 -11.02
C SER A 52 11.87 13.53 -11.70
N SER A 53 10.69 14.15 -11.59
CA SER A 53 10.43 15.52 -12.09
C SER A 53 11.06 16.61 -11.23
N SER A 54 11.53 16.29 -10.03
CA SER A 54 12.14 17.22 -9.08
C SER A 54 13.69 17.24 -9.12
N GLY A 55 14.31 16.51 -10.05
CA GLY A 55 15.76 16.32 -10.08
C GLY A 55 16.29 15.35 -9.00
N MET A 56 15.41 14.84 -8.12
CA MET A 56 15.74 13.76 -7.19
C MET A 56 15.96 12.43 -7.93
N LYS A 57 16.74 11.53 -7.31
CA LYS A 57 16.97 10.19 -7.83
C LYS A 57 15.62 9.53 -8.13
N LYS A 58 15.49 8.90 -9.31
CA LYS A 58 14.29 8.13 -9.67
C LYS A 58 13.95 7.20 -8.50
N PRO A 59 12.70 7.21 -8.02
CA PRO A 59 12.36 6.35 -6.92
C PRO A 59 12.47 4.90 -7.40
N ALA A 60 12.79 4.00 -6.46
CA ALA A 60 12.77 2.58 -6.76
C ALA A 60 11.39 2.15 -7.27
N LYS A 61 11.32 1.01 -7.95
CA LYS A 61 10.07 0.49 -8.51
C LYS A 61 9.72 -0.80 -7.79
N LEU A 62 8.43 -0.99 -7.53
CA LEU A 62 7.93 -2.28 -7.08
C LEU A 62 8.25 -3.37 -8.10
N ALA A 63 8.52 -4.57 -7.61
CA ALA A 63 8.83 -5.75 -8.41
C ALA A 63 7.76 -5.98 -9.47
N THR A 64 8.20 -6.26 -10.68
CA THR A 64 7.31 -6.67 -11.77
C THR A 64 7.00 -8.16 -11.72
N GLU A 65 7.92 -8.93 -11.18
CA GLU A 65 7.82 -10.37 -10.93
C GLU A 65 6.69 -10.69 -9.95
N SER A 66 5.94 -11.74 -10.23
CA SER A 66 4.80 -12.24 -9.43
C SER A 66 3.66 -11.24 -9.16
N ARG A 67 3.74 -10.01 -9.68
CA ARG A 67 2.71 -8.98 -9.54
C ARG A 67 1.35 -9.50 -10.02
N PRO A 68 0.26 -9.32 -9.24
CA PRO A 68 -1.07 -9.69 -9.66
C PRO A 68 -1.45 -9.05 -11.00
N ALA A 69 -2.15 -9.79 -11.87
CA ALA A 69 -2.48 -9.33 -13.21
C ALA A 69 -3.42 -8.11 -13.19
N GLU A 70 -4.23 -8.04 -12.13
CA GLU A 70 -5.12 -6.95 -11.77
C GLU A 70 -4.36 -5.62 -11.66
N VAL A 71 -3.14 -5.64 -11.09
CA VAL A 71 -2.30 -4.43 -11.00
C VAL A 71 -1.85 -3.97 -12.38
N ALA A 72 -1.40 -4.90 -13.23
CA ALA A 72 -0.97 -4.56 -14.58
C ALA A 72 -2.14 -4.00 -15.42
N LEU A 73 -3.32 -4.60 -15.28
CA LEU A 73 -4.56 -4.12 -15.90
C LEU A 73 -4.93 -2.72 -15.41
N TRP A 74 -4.86 -2.48 -14.10
CA TRP A 74 -5.17 -1.18 -13.51
C TRP A 74 -4.19 -0.08 -13.93
N ILE A 75 -2.90 -0.38 -13.94
CA ILE A 75 -1.86 0.53 -14.46
C ILE A 75 -2.12 0.87 -15.93
N LYS A 76 -2.51 -0.11 -16.75
CA LYS A 76 -2.88 0.10 -18.16
C LYS A 76 -4.12 0.99 -18.31
N ARG A 77 -5.03 0.97 -17.34
CA ARG A 77 -6.21 1.85 -17.25
C ARG A 77 -5.91 3.15 -16.51
N TYR A 78 -4.67 3.64 -16.58
CA TYR A 78 -4.27 4.90 -15.96
C TYR A 78 -4.54 4.99 -14.44
N ARG A 79 -4.60 3.84 -13.75
CA ARG A 79 -4.88 3.75 -12.32
C ARG A 79 -6.24 4.33 -11.92
N THR A 80 -7.23 4.23 -12.80
CA THR A 80 -8.60 4.68 -12.53
C THR A 80 -9.55 3.51 -12.27
N GLY A 81 -10.39 3.67 -11.26
CA GLY A 81 -11.45 2.72 -10.92
C GLY A 81 -10.95 1.44 -10.26
N THR A 82 -11.89 0.57 -9.93
CA THR A 82 -11.62 -0.69 -9.22
C THR A 82 -11.40 -1.85 -10.18
N VAL A 83 -10.59 -2.83 -9.78
CA VAL A 83 -10.46 -4.10 -10.48
C VAL A 83 -11.17 -5.19 -9.69
N ASP A 84 -11.98 -5.99 -10.39
CA ASP A 84 -12.68 -7.12 -9.81
C ASP A 84 -11.73 -8.30 -9.57
N ILE A 85 -11.78 -8.89 -8.37
CA ILE A 85 -10.98 -10.07 -8.00
C ILE A 85 -11.90 -11.28 -8.03
N LYS A 86 -11.79 -12.04 -9.13
CA LYS A 86 -12.65 -13.20 -9.39
C LYS A 86 -12.33 -14.41 -8.50
N ASN A 87 -11.05 -14.62 -8.19
CA ASN A 87 -10.59 -15.73 -7.36
C ASN A 87 -9.69 -15.19 -6.26
N VAL A 88 -10.29 -14.98 -5.09
CA VAL A 88 -9.61 -14.40 -3.93
C VAL A 88 -8.45 -15.29 -3.44
N GLY A 89 -8.59 -16.61 -3.41
CA GLY A 89 -7.52 -17.49 -2.92
C GLY A 89 -6.29 -17.48 -3.84
N ALA A 90 -6.52 -17.48 -5.17
CA ALA A 90 -5.42 -17.34 -6.14
C ALA A 90 -4.77 -15.95 -6.06
N PHE A 91 -5.59 -14.90 -5.86
CA PHE A 91 -5.11 -13.54 -5.68
C PHE A 91 -4.27 -13.41 -4.41
N GLU A 92 -4.73 -13.92 -3.26
CA GLU A 92 -4.02 -13.90 -1.98
C GLU A 92 -2.62 -14.50 -2.12
N ASN A 93 -2.51 -15.71 -2.65
CA ASN A 93 -1.22 -16.39 -2.80
C ASN A 93 -0.26 -15.58 -3.67
N LYS A 94 -0.76 -15.03 -4.77
CA LYS A 94 0.03 -14.23 -5.70
C LYS A 94 0.41 -12.87 -5.10
N TRP A 95 -0.50 -12.25 -4.36
CA TRP A 95 -0.29 -10.98 -3.67
C TRP A 95 0.79 -11.11 -2.60
N TRP A 96 0.74 -12.14 -1.75
CA TRP A 96 1.78 -12.36 -0.74
C TRP A 96 3.15 -12.66 -1.35
N THR A 97 3.18 -13.47 -2.43
CA THR A 97 4.42 -13.72 -3.17
C THR A 97 5.02 -12.42 -3.69
N TRP A 98 4.21 -11.60 -4.35
CA TRP A 98 4.63 -10.30 -4.84
C TRP A 98 5.07 -9.36 -3.72
N TRP A 99 4.27 -9.20 -2.67
CA TRP A 99 4.56 -8.31 -1.55
C TRP A 99 5.87 -8.68 -0.87
N ALA A 100 6.11 -9.98 -0.68
CA ALA A 100 7.33 -10.46 -0.05
C ALA A 100 8.58 -10.25 -0.92
N LEU A 101 8.47 -10.27 -2.26
CA LEU A 101 9.57 -9.89 -3.17
C LEU A 101 9.94 -8.40 -3.09
N ASN A 102 9.01 -7.56 -2.66
CA ASN A 102 9.27 -6.13 -2.49
C ASN A 102 9.94 -5.81 -1.15
N GLN A 103 10.04 -6.76 -0.23
CA GLN A 103 10.63 -6.53 1.09
C GLN A 103 12.15 -6.51 1.04
N PRO A 104 12.78 -5.69 1.90
CA PRO A 104 14.23 -5.74 2.05
C PRO A 104 14.68 -7.07 2.67
N MET A 105 15.89 -7.53 2.30
CA MET A 105 16.43 -8.82 2.74
C MET A 105 16.50 -8.98 4.27
N TRP A 106 16.76 -7.90 5.00
CA TRP A 106 16.88 -7.93 6.46
C TRP A 106 15.59 -8.32 7.17
N ARG A 107 14.44 -8.21 6.49
CA ARG A 107 13.13 -8.49 7.06
C ARG A 107 12.86 -9.99 7.22
N GLY A 108 13.63 -10.85 6.55
CA GLY A 108 13.43 -12.30 6.62
C GLY A 108 12.06 -12.74 6.08
N ARG A 109 11.76 -14.03 6.23
CA ARG A 109 10.46 -14.63 5.86
C ARG A 109 10.06 -15.68 6.91
N ARG A 110 8.79 -15.68 7.26
CA ARG A 110 8.15 -16.71 8.09
C ARG A 110 8.07 -18.04 7.33
N ALA A 111 7.71 -19.11 8.04
CA ALA A 111 7.51 -20.44 7.45
C ALA A 111 6.43 -20.47 6.33
N ASP A 112 5.45 -19.56 6.36
CA ASP A 112 4.42 -19.41 5.33
C ASP A 112 4.86 -18.53 4.13
N GLY A 113 6.13 -18.11 4.10
CA GLY A 113 6.72 -17.29 3.05
C GLY A 113 6.40 -15.79 3.15
N ARG A 114 5.55 -15.38 4.11
CA ARG A 114 5.21 -13.98 4.35
C ARG A 114 6.33 -13.27 5.10
N PRO A 115 6.45 -11.93 4.98
CA PRO A 115 7.52 -11.19 5.64
C PRO A 115 7.46 -11.28 7.17
N GLU A 116 8.60 -11.32 7.84
CA GLU A 116 8.61 -11.23 9.31
C GLU A 116 8.46 -9.77 9.77
N LYS A 117 8.01 -9.58 11.01
CA LYS A 117 8.07 -8.29 11.68
C LYS A 117 9.24 -8.34 12.65
N VAL A 118 10.30 -7.63 12.29
CA VAL A 118 11.56 -7.54 13.05
C VAL A 118 11.88 -6.07 13.31
N ASP A 119 12.80 -5.81 14.24
CA ASP A 119 13.25 -4.44 14.51
C ASP A 119 13.85 -3.80 13.23
N ALA A 120 13.23 -2.70 12.80
CA ALA A 120 13.59 -1.95 11.60
C ALA A 120 14.49 -0.74 11.92
N HIS A 121 14.82 -0.49 13.19
CA HIS A 121 15.58 0.69 13.60
C HIS A 121 16.92 0.82 12.86
N GLY A 122 17.10 1.96 12.18
CA GLY A 122 18.31 2.27 11.40
C GLY A 122 18.49 1.42 10.12
N LYS A 123 17.51 0.61 9.72
CA LYS A 123 17.59 -0.22 8.51
C LYS A 123 16.97 0.49 7.30
N SER A 124 17.60 0.31 6.14
CA SER A 124 17.08 0.88 4.89
C SER A 124 15.92 0.05 4.34
N TRP A 125 14.81 0.72 4.04
CA TRP A 125 13.62 0.14 3.39
C TRP A 125 13.76 -0.05 1.88
N GLY A 126 14.87 0.43 1.28
CA GLY A 126 15.21 0.22 -0.13
C GLY A 126 14.05 0.52 -1.08
N ASN A 127 13.56 -0.52 -1.77
CA ASN A 127 12.51 -0.40 -2.79
C ASN A 127 11.12 -0.03 -2.25
N LEU A 128 10.95 0.03 -0.93
CA LEU A 128 9.70 0.48 -0.29
C LEU A 128 9.74 1.94 0.14
N ALA A 129 10.91 2.59 0.11
CA ALA A 129 11.04 4.05 0.27
C ALA A 129 10.62 4.79 -1.02
N VAL A 130 9.46 4.42 -1.57
CA VAL A 130 8.94 4.87 -2.85
C VAL A 130 7.61 5.57 -2.60
N TYR A 131 7.60 6.87 -2.81
CA TYR A 131 6.43 7.74 -2.75
C TYR A 131 5.90 8.08 -4.15
N GLY A 132 4.64 8.50 -4.24
CA GLY A 132 3.95 8.84 -5.49
C GLY A 132 3.26 7.65 -6.18
N GLN A 133 2.74 7.92 -7.39
CA GLN A 133 1.81 7.01 -8.11
C GLN A 133 2.37 5.62 -8.49
N ASN A 134 3.68 5.44 -8.39
CA ASN A 134 4.38 4.19 -8.71
C ASN A 134 4.81 3.39 -7.47
N GLY A 135 4.57 3.93 -6.27
CA GLY A 135 4.93 3.30 -5.01
C GLY A 135 3.76 2.58 -4.36
N LEU A 136 3.56 2.84 -3.07
CA LEU A 136 2.63 2.11 -2.20
C LEU A 136 1.15 2.27 -2.59
N LEU A 137 0.79 3.24 -3.43
CA LEU A 137 -0.57 3.38 -3.96
C LEU A 137 -1.08 2.07 -4.59
N SER A 138 -0.25 1.39 -5.37
CA SER A 138 -0.64 0.12 -6.01
C SER A 138 -0.92 -0.97 -4.97
N VAL A 139 -0.20 -0.97 -3.85
CA VAL A 139 -0.38 -1.92 -2.76
C VAL A 139 -1.69 -1.64 -2.03
N VAL A 140 -1.97 -0.38 -1.68
CA VAL A 140 -3.22 0.01 -1.01
C VAL A 140 -4.44 -0.26 -1.90
N ALA A 141 -4.34 0.00 -3.21
CA ALA A 141 -5.40 -0.31 -4.18
C ALA A 141 -5.69 -1.81 -4.26
N THR A 142 -4.66 -2.66 -4.28
CA THR A 142 -4.88 -4.12 -4.29
C THR A 142 -5.58 -4.63 -3.04
N LEU A 143 -5.26 -4.06 -1.87
CA LEU A 143 -5.94 -4.40 -0.61
C LEU A 143 -7.39 -3.91 -0.58
N TYR A 144 -7.68 -2.76 -1.20
CA TYR A 144 -9.05 -2.30 -1.39
C TYR A 144 -9.88 -3.30 -2.20
N TRP A 145 -9.38 -3.69 -3.36
CA TRP A 145 -10.07 -4.62 -4.25
C TRP A 145 -10.30 -5.96 -3.57
N TRP A 146 -9.28 -6.46 -2.85
CA TRP A 146 -9.37 -7.73 -2.14
C TRP A 146 -10.42 -7.66 -1.02
N GLY A 147 -10.42 -6.62 -0.19
CA GLY A 147 -11.43 -6.46 0.85
C GLY A 147 -12.85 -6.33 0.28
N CYS A 148 -13.00 -5.60 -0.83
CA CYS A 148 -14.29 -5.51 -1.54
C CYS A 148 -14.77 -6.87 -2.05
N ALA A 149 -13.87 -7.70 -2.57
CA ALA A 149 -14.17 -9.04 -3.06
C ALA A 149 -14.59 -9.97 -1.90
N GLU A 150 -13.90 -9.92 -0.76
CA GLU A 150 -14.26 -10.70 0.44
C GLU A 150 -15.66 -10.35 0.94
N GLN A 151 -15.99 -9.06 1.05
CA GLN A 151 -17.34 -8.62 1.46
C GLN A 151 -18.44 -9.10 0.50
N THR A 152 -18.15 -9.12 -0.81
CA THR A 152 -19.12 -9.51 -1.84
C THR A 152 -19.41 -11.02 -1.83
N ARG A 153 -18.49 -11.85 -1.31
CA ARG A 153 -18.66 -13.31 -1.23
C ARG A 153 -19.64 -13.76 -0.14
N GLY A 154 -20.17 -12.84 0.68
CA GLY A 154 -21.31 -13.11 1.57
C GLY A 154 -20.99 -13.99 2.78
N THR A 155 -19.72 -14.26 3.08
CA THR A 155 -19.31 -14.98 4.30
C THR A 155 -19.30 -14.11 5.55
N GLY A 156 -19.58 -12.80 5.43
CA GLY A 156 -19.63 -11.83 6.53
C GLY A 156 -18.26 -11.41 7.07
N ASP A 157 -17.32 -12.35 7.15
CA ASP A 157 -15.99 -12.13 7.71
C ASP A 157 -14.95 -11.89 6.63
N ILE A 158 -14.16 -10.83 6.82
CA ILE A 158 -12.94 -10.59 6.04
C ILE A 158 -11.89 -11.64 6.43
N SER A 159 -11.19 -12.22 5.45
CA SER A 159 -10.23 -13.29 5.70
C SER A 159 -9.06 -12.84 6.59
N ALA A 160 -8.56 -13.76 7.41
CA ALA A 160 -7.35 -13.53 8.21
C ALA A 160 -6.13 -13.21 7.32
N GLY A 161 -6.10 -13.75 6.10
CA GLY A 161 -5.09 -13.47 5.08
C GLY A 161 -5.06 -12.00 4.67
N TRP A 162 -6.23 -11.42 4.38
CA TRP A 162 -6.36 -10.01 4.06
C TRP A 162 -6.00 -9.12 5.27
N LEU A 163 -6.46 -9.48 6.46
CA LEU A 163 -6.20 -8.68 7.67
C LEU A 163 -4.71 -8.67 8.04
N ASP A 164 -4.02 -9.81 7.89
CA ASP A 164 -2.57 -9.91 8.04
C ASP A 164 -1.86 -9.00 7.01
N ALA A 165 -2.33 -8.97 5.76
CA ALA A 165 -1.78 -8.13 4.71
C ALA A 165 -1.95 -6.63 5.02
N VAL A 166 -3.13 -6.20 5.46
CA VAL A 166 -3.39 -4.82 5.89
C VAL A 166 -2.48 -4.42 7.05
N ARG A 167 -2.36 -5.28 8.07
CA ARG A 167 -1.50 -5.04 9.24
C ARG A 167 -0.03 -5.03 8.89
N ASP A 168 0.38 -5.77 7.86
CA ASP A 168 1.75 -5.81 7.40
C ASP A 168 2.13 -4.51 6.69
N VAL A 169 1.31 -4.08 5.73
CA VAL A 169 1.54 -2.83 4.99
C VAL A 169 1.43 -1.61 5.90
N ALA A 170 0.47 -1.60 6.84
CA ALA A 170 0.35 -0.51 7.82
C ALA A 170 1.60 -0.39 8.70
N TRP A 171 2.18 -1.51 9.11
CA TRP A 171 3.44 -1.50 9.85
C TRP A 171 4.59 -0.94 9.01
N VAL A 172 4.75 -1.38 7.75
CA VAL A 172 5.76 -0.81 6.83
C VAL A 172 5.60 0.70 6.68
N MET A 173 4.38 1.20 6.52
CA MET A 173 4.13 2.65 6.42
C MET A 173 4.51 3.39 7.70
N ALA A 174 4.19 2.84 8.88
CA ALA A 174 4.56 3.45 10.15
C ALA A 174 6.08 3.56 10.31
N GLU A 175 6.82 2.52 9.92
CA GLU A 175 8.29 2.52 9.95
C GLU A 175 8.90 3.54 8.98
N LEU A 176 8.32 3.68 7.78
CA LEU A 176 8.72 4.72 6.82
C LEU A 176 8.45 6.13 7.39
N LEU A 177 7.29 6.36 7.99
CA LEU A 177 6.94 7.65 8.61
C LEU A 177 7.90 8.02 9.76
N ALA A 178 8.27 7.04 10.59
CA ALA A 178 9.21 7.23 11.69
C ALA A 178 10.62 7.57 11.21
N ALA A 179 11.09 6.92 10.13
CA ALA A 179 12.40 7.18 9.54
C ALA A 179 12.51 8.60 8.96
N GLU A 180 11.47 9.12 8.31
CA GLU A 180 11.42 10.49 7.77
C GLU A 180 11.40 11.56 8.87
N SER A 181 10.66 11.30 9.95
CA SER A 181 10.59 12.20 11.12
C SER A 181 11.95 12.34 11.82
N SER A 182 12.74 11.27 11.80
CA SER A 182 14.10 11.26 12.39
C SER A 182 15.13 11.98 11.53
N THR A 183 14.89 12.12 10.22
CA THR A 183 15.83 12.76 9.27
C THR A 183 15.66 14.28 9.23
N THR A 184 14.48 14.79 9.55
CA THR A 184 14.16 16.23 9.52
C THR A 184 14.60 16.98 10.81
N GLY A 185 15.22 16.27 11.76
CA GLY A 185 15.61 16.78 13.09
C GLY A 185 17.09 17.16 13.26
N THR A 186 17.87 17.26 12.19
CA THR A 186 19.29 17.67 12.19
C THR A 186 19.53 18.84 11.25
#